data_AF-L9ZFA6-F1
#
_entry.id   AF-L9ZFA6-F1
#
_cell.length_a   1.000
_cell.length_b   1.000
_cell.length_c   1.000
_cell.angle_alpha   90.00
_cell.angle_beta   90.00
_cell.angle_gamma   90.00
#
_symmetry.space_group_name_H-M   'P 1'
#
loop_
_entity.id
_entity.type
_entity.pdbx_description
1 polymer ?
#
loop_
_entity_poly.entity_id
_entity_poly.type
_entity_poly.pdbx_seq_one_letter_code
_entity_poly.pdbx_strand_id
1 'polypeptide(L)'
;MSEKSRFNMVIPEKQKERWEEYVEENPDVTSLSQLVRQAVESEIAQGNAPNLSGGSDEVARERLSELLEDTKKIRSGIENIEDRLYHVEQEVRDNPEISELAADLFEILPSREDIEDYHKGRQPGQNEVGAGTVDEFAERLGTAEPRIERALEKLQNEIALVYTTSEFGDETRYYKEE
;
A
#
# COMPACT_ATOMS: atom_id res chain seq x y z
N MET A 1 -26.07 -31.90 -24.88
CA MET A 1 -26.16 -30.61 -25.58
C MET A 1 -27.34 -29.87 -24.98
N SER A 2 -27.13 -28.77 -24.26
CA SER A 2 -28.24 -28.04 -23.61
C SER A 2 -29.05 -27.29 -24.66
N GLU A 3 -30.34 -27.58 -24.72
CA GLU A 3 -31.32 -26.90 -25.57
C GLU A 3 -31.36 -25.41 -25.21
N LYS A 4 -31.00 -24.53 -26.15
CA LYS A 4 -31.01 -23.07 -25.95
C LYS A 4 -32.36 -22.51 -26.40
N SER A 5 -33.27 -22.28 -25.47
CA SER A 5 -34.54 -21.59 -25.74
C SER A 5 -34.33 -20.07 -25.78
N ARG A 6 -34.95 -19.38 -26.74
CA ARG A 6 -34.91 -17.91 -26.87
C ARG A 6 -36.18 -17.33 -26.27
N PHE A 7 -36.02 -16.36 -25.36
CA PHE A 7 -37.12 -15.65 -24.72
C PHE A 7 -37.12 -14.19 -25.17
N ASN A 8 -38.24 -13.74 -25.72
CA ASN A 8 -38.45 -12.35 -26.11
C ASN A 8 -39.34 -11.68 -25.05
N MET A 9 -38.85 -10.60 -24.46
CA MET A 9 -39.55 -9.84 -23.43
C MET A 9 -39.84 -8.43 -23.92
N VAL A 10 -41.05 -7.94 -23.65
CA VAL A 10 -41.42 -6.54 -23.88
C VAL A 10 -41.35 -5.83 -22.54
N ILE A 11 -40.51 -4.80 -22.46
CA ILE A 11 -40.37 -3.96 -21.27
C ILE A 11 -40.60 -2.49 -21.64
N PRO A 12 -41.14 -1.67 -20.72
CA PRO A 12 -41.20 -0.23 -20.89
C PRO A 12 -39.80 0.37 -21.11
N GLU A 13 -39.70 1.38 -21.98
CA GLU A 13 -38.43 2.02 -22.35
C GLU A 13 -37.67 2.56 -21.13
N LYS A 14 -38.37 3.23 -20.21
CA LYS A 14 -37.80 3.71 -18.94
C LYS A 14 -37.19 2.61 -18.06
N GLN A 15 -37.78 1.41 -18.11
CA GLN A 15 -37.27 0.28 -17.34
C GLN A 15 -36.02 -0.31 -17.98
N LYS A 16 -35.97 -0.28 -19.33
CA LYS A 16 -34.79 -0.67 -20.09
C LYS A 16 -33.61 0.26 -19.82
N GLU A 17 -33.82 1.57 -19.88
CA GLU A 17 -32.78 2.58 -19.60
C GLU A 17 -32.15 2.37 -18.21
N ARG A 18 -32.99 2.20 -17.18
CA ARG A 18 -32.52 1.94 -15.81
C ARG A 18 -31.68 0.67 -15.70
N TRP A 19 -31.99 -0.35 -16.48
CA TRP A 19 -31.23 -1.60 -16.46
C TRP A 19 -29.92 -1.49 -17.25
N GLU A 20 -29.90 -0.69 -18.31
CA GLU A 20 -28.68 -0.39 -19.07
C GLU A 20 -27.70 0.41 -18.21
N GLU A 21 -28.18 1.45 -17.53
CA GLU A 21 -27.40 2.24 -16.55
C GLU A 21 -26.82 1.32 -15.45
N TYR A 22 -27.63 0.44 -14.88
CA TYR A 22 -27.16 -0.51 -13.87
C TYR A 22 -26.06 -1.46 -14.40
N VAL A 23 -26.16 -1.91 -15.66
CA VAL A 23 -25.14 -2.79 -16.27
C VAL A 23 -23.84 -2.02 -16.54
N GLU A 24 -23.91 -0.73 -16.88
CA GLU A 24 -22.73 0.11 -17.09
C GLU A 24 -21.99 0.42 -15.77
N GLU A 25 -22.73 0.60 -14.67
CA GLU A 25 -22.16 0.91 -13.36
C GLU A 25 -21.62 -0.31 -12.61
N ASN A 26 -22.06 -1.52 -12.95
CA ASN A 26 -21.74 -2.73 -12.19
C ASN A 26 -20.91 -3.72 -13.04
N PRO A 27 -19.60 -3.89 -12.77
CA PRO A 27 -18.72 -4.77 -13.56
C PRO A 27 -19.07 -6.26 -13.46
N ASP A 28 -19.88 -6.64 -12.47
CA ASP A 28 -20.29 -8.03 -12.23
C ASP A 28 -21.32 -8.54 -13.24
N VAL A 29 -21.97 -7.65 -13.99
CA VAL A 29 -23.02 -8.00 -14.97
C VAL A 29 -22.63 -7.48 -16.34
N THR A 30 -22.44 -8.37 -17.31
CA THR A 30 -21.91 -8.01 -18.63
C THR A 30 -23.01 -7.71 -19.66
N SER A 31 -24.27 -8.04 -19.36
CA SER A 31 -25.40 -7.78 -20.27
C SER A 31 -26.76 -7.77 -19.56
N LEU A 32 -27.74 -7.10 -20.16
CA LEU A 32 -29.15 -7.12 -19.72
C LEU A 32 -29.71 -8.55 -19.60
N SER A 33 -29.35 -9.45 -20.52
CA SER A 33 -29.81 -10.84 -20.46
C SER A 33 -29.24 -11.60 -19.26
N GLN A 34 -28.00 -11.27 -18.86
CA GLN A 34 -27.39 -11.82 -17.66
C GLN A 34 -28.04 -11.26 -16.40
N LEU A 35 -28.34 -9.96 -16.37
CA LEU A 35 -29.08 -9.31 -15.28
C LEU A 35 -30.44 -9.98 -15.07
N VAL A 36 -31.22 -10.15 -16.14
CA VAL A 36 -32.55 -10.77 -16.08
C VAL A 36 -32.45 -12.23 -15.64
N ARG A 37 -31.47 -12.98 -16.15
CA ARG A 37 -31.26 -14.37 -15.74
C ARG A 37 -30.94 -14.45 -14.24
N GLN A 38 -30.03 -13.62 -13.75
CA GLN A 38 -29.62 -13.61 -12.35
C GLN A 38 -30.78 -13.19 -11.42
N ALA A 39 -31.55 -12.18 -11.81
CA ALA A 39 -32.73 -11.76 -11.06
C ALA A 39 -33.78 -12.86 -10.99
N VAL A 40 -34.05 -13.54 -12.11
CA VAL A 40 -35.00 -14.67 -12.15
C VAL A 40 -34.46 -15.87 -11.38
N GLU A 41 -33.18 -16.20 -11.47
CA GLU A 41 -32.57 -17.28 -10.68
C GLU A 41 -32.61 -16.98 -9.18
N SER A 42 -32.37 -15.72 -8.78
CA SER A 42 -32.50 -15.27 -7.39
C SER A 42 -33.95 -15.35 -6.90
N GLU A 43 -34.92 -14.92 -7.71
CA GLU A 43 -36.34 -14.98 -7.38
C GLU A 43 -36.82 -16.44 -7.27
N ILE A 44 -36.38 -17.31 -8.19
CA ILE A 44 -36.68 -18.75 -8.13
C ILE A 44 -36.00 -19.36 -6.91
N ALA A 45 -34.77 -19.00 -6.58
CA ALA A 45 -34.09 -19.50 -5.38
C ALA A 45 -34.81 -19.07 -4.08
N GLN A 46 -35.35 -17.86 -4.04
CA GLN A 46 -36.18 -17.38 -2.93
C GLN A 46 -37.56 -18.06 -2.90
N GLY A 47 -38.17 -18.31 -4.06
CA GLY A 47 -39.48 -18.99 -4.17
C GLY A 47 -39.45 -20.51 -4.00
N ASN A 48 -38.31 -21.16 -4.28
CA ASN A 48 -38.08 -22.59 -4.07
C ASN A 48 -37.44 -22.91 -2.70
N ALA A 49 -37.14 -21.90 -1.88
CA ALA A 49 -36.86 -22.16 -0.49
C ALA A 49 -38.15 -22.78 0.10
N PRO A 50 -38.15 -24.06 0.54
CA PRO A 50 -39.26 -24.54 1.34
C PRO A 50 -39.36 -23.59 2.53
N ASN A 51 -40.56 -23.27 2.98
CA ASN A 51 -40.81 -22.50 4.20
C ASN A 51 -40.01 -23.10 5.38
N LEU A 52 -38.74 -22.75 5.50
CA LEU A 52 -37.85 -22.98 6.61
C LEU A 52 -37.88 -21.70 7.43
N SER A 53 -39.08 -21.37 7.88
CA SER A 53 -39.24 -20.45 8.97
C SER A 53 -38.69 -21.15 10.22
N GLY A 54 -37.55 -20.68 10.72
CA GLY A 54 -37.26 -20.75 12.16
C GLY A 54 -35.95 -21.36 12.64
N GLY A 55 -34.85 -21.46 11.87
CA GLY A 55 -33.60 -21.97 12.47
C GLY A 55 -32.28 -21.56 11.81
N SER A 56 -32.23 -21.44 10.49
CA SER A 56 -30.96 -21.23 9.76
C SER A 56 -30.58 -19.76 9.60
N ASP A 57 -31.57 -18.86 9.51
CA ASP A 57 -31.36 -17.43 9.28
C ASP A 57 -30.89 -16.71 10.55
N GLU A 58 -31.30 -17.19 11.73
CA GLU A 58 -30.90 -16.61 13.03
C GLU A 58 -29.43 -16.93 13.34
N VAL A 59 -29.00 -18.18 13.12
CA VAL A 59 -27.59 -18.60 13.29
C VAL A 59 -26.67 -17.95 12.26
N ALA A 60 -27.14 -17.77 11.02
CA ALA A 60 -26.37 -17.06 10.00
C ALA A 60 -26.24 -15.56 10.33
N ARG A 61 -27.30 -14.94 10.86
CA ARG A 61 -27.28 -13.53 11.32
C ARG A 61 -26.44 -13.31 12.56
N GLU A 62 -26.46 -14.24 13.53
CA GLU A 62 -25.58 -14.18 14.70
C GLU A 62 -24.11 -14.25 14.27
N ARG A 63 -23.75 -15.20 13.40
CA ARG A 63 -22.38 -15.32 12.88
C ARG A 63 -21.93 -14.11 12.05
N LEU A 64 -22.84 -13.53 11.26
CA LEU A 64 -22.58 -12.30 10.52
C LEU A 64 -22.41 -11.09 11.45
N SER A 65 -23.17 -11.03 12.54
CA SER A 65 -23.06 -9.98 13.54
C SER A 65 -21.76 -10.08 14.33
N GLU A 66 -21.35 -11.30 14.71
CA GLU A 66 -20.07 -11.59 15.36
C GLU A 66 -18.89 -11.24 14.43
N LEU A 67 -18.94 -11.65 13.16
CA LEU A 67 -17.94 -11.26 12.16
C LEU A 67 -17.85 -9.76 11.93
N LEU A 68 -18.99 -9.05 11.91
CA LEU A 68 -19.02 -7.59 11.80
C LEU A 68 -18.40 -6.92 13.03
N GLU A 69 -18.63 -7.46 14.22
CA GLU A 69 -18.05 -6.95 15.45
C GLU A 69 -16.54 -7.21 15.50
N ASP A 70 -16.08 -8.38 15.07
CA ASP A 70 -14.66 -8.70 14.96
C ASP A 70 -13.96 -7.84 13.91
N THR A 71 -14.61 -7.59 12.77
CA THR A 71 -14.07 -6.69 11.73
C THR A 71 -13.93 -5.26 12.26
N LYS A 72 -14.90 -4.78 13.05
CA LYS A 72 -14.80 -3.48 13.73
C LYS A 72 -13.64 -3.46 14.73
N LYS A 73 -13.46 -4.52 15.53
CA LYS A 73 -12.34 -4.64 16.47
C LYS A 73 -10.99 -4.63 15.75
N ILE A 74 -10.87 -5.34 14.62
CA ILE A 74 -9.67 -5.34 13.79
C ILE A 74 -9.39 -3.94 13.24
N ARG A 75 -10.41 -3.26 12.68
CA ARG A 75 -10.27 -1.91 12.16
C ARG A 75 -9.81 -0.93 13.24
N SER A 76 -10.43 -0.93 14.41
CA SER A 76 -10.00 -0.09 15.53
C SER A 76 -8.61 -0.46 16.05
N GLY A 77 -8.22 -1.74 15.94
CA GLY A 77 -6.86 -2.20 16.22
C GLY A 77 -5.83 -1.64 15.24
N ILE A 78 -6.17 -1.61 13.94
CA ILE A 78 -5.32 -1.03 12.89
C ILE A 78 -5.18 0.49 13.09
N GLU A 79 -6.29 1.20 13.31
CA GLU A 79 -6.28 2.65 13.57
C GLU A 79 -5.40 2.99 14.79
N ASN A 80 -5.45 2.18 15.86
CA ASN A 80 -4.58 2.35 17.03
C ASN A 80 -3.10 2.03 16.75
N ILE A 81 -2.82 1.04 15.88
CA ILE A 81 -1.45 0.74 15.45
C ILE A 81 -0.90 1.88 14.62
N GLU A 82 -1.68 2.46 13.70
CA GLU A 82 -1.30 3.61 12.88
C GLU A 82 -1.02 4.84 13.76
N ASP A 83 -1.88 5.15 14.73
CA ASP A 83 -1.65 6.25 15.68
C ASP A 83 -0.37 6.03 16.50
N ARG A 84 -0.15 4.80 16.99
CA ARG A 84 1.07 4.46 17.73
C ARG A 84 2.31 4.52 16.87
N LEU A 85 2.22 4.09 15.61
CA LEU A 85 3.32 4.17 14.66
C LEU A 85 3.67 5.63 14.39
N TYR A 86 2.66 6.47 14.13
CA TYR A 86 2.85 7.91 13.93
C TYR A 86 3.50 8.58 15.15
N HIS A 87 3.07 8.23 16.37
CA HIS A 87 3.68 8.75 17.60
C HIS A 87 5.12 8.27 17.80
N VAL A 88 5.40 7.00 17.50
CA VAL A 88 6.77 6.46 17.56
C VAL A 88 7.66 7.11 16.51
N GLU A 89 7.17 7.28 15.28
CA GLU A 89 7.87 7.99 14.20
C GLU A 89 8.16 9.44 14.59
N GLN A 90 7.20 10.13 15.21
CA GLN A 90 7.36 11.50 15.66
C GLN A 90 8.35 11.64 16.83
N GLU A 91 8.27 10.79 17.86
CA GLU A 91 9.26 10.78 18.96
C GLU A 91 10.67 10.44 18.46
N VAL A 92 10.77 9.58 17.44
CA VAL A 92 12.05 9.23 16.81
C VAL A 92 12.58 10.37 15.94
N ARG A 93 11.72 11.15 15.27
CA ARG A 93 12.10 12.30 14.45
C ARG A 93 12.65 13.46 15.28
N ASP A 94 12.10 13.65 16.48
CA ASP A 94 12.53 14.66 17.45
C ASP A 94 13.64 14.16 18.39
N ASN A 95 14.19 12.97 18.14
CA ASN A 95 15.26 12.41 18.95
C ASN A 95 16.58 13.18 18.72
N PRO A 96 17.19 13.77 19.77
CA PRO A 96 18.46 14.47 19.66
C PRO A 96 19.60 13.58 19.14
N GLU A 97 19.61 12.28 19.48
CA GLU A 97 20.62 11.33 18.99
C GLU A 97 20.56 11.15 17.47
N ILE A 98 19.37 11.18 16.88
CA ILE A 98 19.19 11.08 15.41
C ILE A 98 19.63 12.37 14.73
N SER A 99 19.45 13.52 15.39
CA SER A 99 19.90 14.81 14.89
C SER A 99 21.42 14.93 14.90
N GLU A 100 22.08 14.44 15.96
CA GLU A 100 23.55 14.34 16.02
C GLU A 100 24.09 13.40 14.94
N LEU A 101 23.49 12.21 14.81
CA LEU A 101 23.86 11.23 13.78
C LEU A 101 23.66 11.79 12.35
N ALA A 102 22.59 12.56 12.12
CA ALA A 102 22.35 13.23 10.86
C ALA A 102 23.44 14.27 10.55
N ALA A 103 23.88 15.05 11.54
CA ALA A 103 24.98 16.00 11.34
C ALA A 103 26.29 15.28 10.98
N ASP A 104 26.65 14.22 11.72
CA ASP A 104 27.83 13.40 11.44
C ASP A 104 27.76 12.75 10.05
N LEU A 105 26.59 12.24 9.65
CA LEU A 105 26.34 11.68 8.33
C LEU A 105 26.54 12.73 7.22
N PHE A 106 26.04 13.94 7.42
CA PHE A 106 26.15 15.00 6.43
C PHE A 106 27.60 15.38 6.11
N GLU A 107 28.47 15.34 7.12
CA GLU A 107 29.90 15.61 6.92
C GLU A 107 30.56 14.55 6.03
N ILE A 108 30.19 13.27 6.21
CA ILE A 108 30.79 12.14 5.49
C ILE A 108 30.07 11.76 4.20
N LEU A 109 28.89 12.36 3.92
CA LEU A 109 28.15 12.09 2.69
C LEU A 109 29.02 12.40 1.46
N PRO A 110 29.12 11.47 0.50
CA PRO A 110 29.86 11.69 -0.74
C PRO A 110 29.16 12.76 -1.58
N SER A 111 29.91 13.47 -2.42
CA SER A 111 29.30 14.27 -3.48
C SER A 111 28.83 13.36 -4.63
N ARG A 112 28.03 13.93 -5.54
CA ARG A 112 27.64 13.21 -6.76
C ARG A 112 28.84 12.76 -7.59
N GLU A 113 29.87 13.60 -7.68
CA GLU A 113 31.11 13.29 -8.43
C GLU A 113 31.87 12.12 -7.79
N ASP A 114 31.86 12.03 -6.45
CA ASP A 114 32.51 10.94 -5.73
C ASP A 114 31.84 9.59 -5.97
N ILE A 115 30.49 9.56 -6.00
CA ILE A 115 29.74 8.35 -6.38
C ILE A 115 30.12 7.94 -7.81
N GLU A 116 30.15 8.89 -8.74
CA GLU A 116 30.52 8.61 -10.12
C GLU A 116 31.94 8.06 -10.27
N ASP A 117 32.89 8.62 -9.53
CA ASP A 117 34.29 8.18 -9.57
C ASP A 117 34.47 6.79 -8.93
N TYR A 118 33.78 6.52 -7.82
CA TYR A 118 33.70 5.20 -7.21
C TYR A 118 33.26 4.13 -8.22
N HIS A 119 32.20 4.43 -8.98
CA HIS A 119 31.69 3.52 -10.03
C HIS A 119 32.58 3.37 -11.24
N LYS A 120 33.31 4.42 -11.60
CA LYS A 120 34.33 4.37 -12.67
C LYS A 120 35.60 3.65 -12.23
N GLY A 121 35.65 3.11 -11.00
CA GLY A 121 36.82 2.43 -10.44
C GLY A 121 38.01 3.37 -10.21
N ARG A 122 37.77 4.68 -10.20
CA ARG A 122 38.77 5.68 -9.81
C ARG A 122 38.69 5.79 -8.29
N GLN A 123 39.81 5.51 -7.62
CA GLN A 123 39.87 5.77 -6.19
C GLN A 123 39.72 7.29 -5.98
N PRO A 124 38.67 7.75 -5.29
CA PRO A 124 38.56 9.17 -4.95
C PRO A 124 39.80 9.53 -4.10
N GLY A 125 40.40 10.67 -4.42
CA GLY A 125 41.73 11.01 -3.90
C GLY A 125 41.73 11.21 -2.38
N GLN A 126 42.55 10.44 -1.66
CA GLN A 126 42.98 10.57 -0.25
C GLN A 126 41.92 10.72 0.86
N ASN A 127 40.69 11.08 0.53
CA ASN A 127 39.53 10.96 1.40
C ASN A 127 38.87 9.64 1.02
N GLU A 128 38.61 8.78 2.00
CA GLU A 128 37.83 7.57 1.82
C GLU A 128 36.38 7.99 1.51
N VAL A 129 36.14 8.43 0.27
CA VAL A 129 34.80 8.82 -0.16
C VAL A 129 34.08 7.55 -0.56
N GLY A 130 32.98 7.31 0.15
CA GLY A 130 32.34 6.02 0.19
C GLY A 130 31.51 5.67 -1.03
N ALA A 131 31.06 4.42 -1.07
CA ALA A 131 29.97 3.95 -1.92
C ALA A 131 28.67 4.74 -1.71
N GLY A 132 28.49 5.34 -0.53
CA GLY A 132 27.32 6.14 -0.19
C GLY A 132 26.11 5.28 0.20
N THR A 133 26.34 4.06 0.69
CA THR A 133 25.28 3.11 1.05
C THR A 133 25.04 3.11 2.55
N VAL A 134 23.83 2.70 2.96
CA VAL A 134 23.44 2.60 4.37
C VAL A 134 24.40 1.69 5.13
N ASP A 135 24.75 0.54 4.56
CA ASP A 135 25.64 -0.46 5.15
C ASP A 135 27.03 0.11 5.43
N GLU A 136 27.58 0.86 4.47
CA GLU A 136 28.88 1.49 4.64
C GLU A 136 28.87 2.54 5.76
N PHE A 137 27.83 3.38 5.80
CA PHE A 137 27.69 4.37 6.85
C PHE A 137 27.49 3.72 8.22
N ALA A 138 26.76 2.61 8.28
CA ALA A 138 26.58 1.82 9.49
C ALA A 138 27.92 1.26 10.02
N GLU A 139 28.74 0.69 9.14
CA GLU A 139 30.08 0.20 9.49
C GLU A 139 31.01 1.34 9.94
N ARG A 140 31.01 2.46 9.21
CA ARG A 140 31.89 3.61 9.47
C ARG A 140 31.55 4.35 10.76
N LEU A 141 30.27 4.49 11.07
CA LEU A 141 29.78 5.17 12.28
C LEU A 141 29.53 4.19 13.44
N GLY A 142 29.80 2.90 13.25
CA GLY A 142 29.61 1.86 14.28
C GLY A 142 28.17 1.78 14.79
N THR A 143 27.19 2.06 13.92
CA THR A 143 25.78 2.24 14.26
C THR A 143 24.91 1.30 13.44
N ALA A 144 23.74 0.92 13.95
CA ALA A 144 22.83 0.03 13.23
C ALA A 144 22.20 0.71 12.01
N GLU A 145 22.07 -0.01 10.90
CA GLU A 145 21.45 0.45 9.63
C GLU A 145 20.12 1.19 9.84
N PRO A 146 19.15 0.73 10.67
CA PRO A 146 17.87 1.43 10.82
C PRO A 146 18.00 2.83 11.44
N ARG A 147 19.09 3.12 12.16
CA ARG A 147 19.38 4.46 12.69
C ARG A 147 19.95 5.36 11.60
N ILE A 148 20.79 4.80 10.73
CA ILE A 148 21.36 5.50 9.58
C ILE A 148 20.27 5.88 8.59
N GLU A 149 19.37 4.95 8.25
CA GLU A 149 18.24 5.21 7.35
C GLU A 149 17.39 6.39 7.84
N ARG A 150 17.07 6.42 9.14
CA ARG A 150 16.29 7.51 9.75
C ARG A 150 17.02 8.84 9.74
N ALA A 151 18.33 8.83 10.00
CA ALA A 151 19.12 10.04 9.97
C ALA A 151 19.27 10.57 8.53
N LEU A 152 19.43 9.70 7.53
CA LEU A 152 19.41 10.05 6.11
C LEU A 152 18.04 10.59 5.68
N GLU A 153 16.94 9.95 6.10
CA GLU A 153 15.58 10.43 5.85
C GLU A 153 15.36 11.82 6.45
N LYS A 154 15.88 12.05 7.67
CA LYS A 154 15.86 13.39 8.30
C LYS A 154 16.64 14.39 7.46
N LEU A 155 17.85 14.05 7.01
CA LEU A 155 18.66 14.91 6.15
C LEU A 155 17.95 15.24 4.83
N GLN A 156 17.31 14.28 4.17
CA GLN A 156 16.57 14.53 2.93
C GLN A 156 15.36 15.45 3.15
N ASN A 157 14.71 15.35 4.30
CA ASN A 157 13.54 16.16 4.63
C ASN A 157 13.92 17.59 5.08
N GLU A 158 15.01 17.75 5.82
CA GLU A 158 15.41 19.03 6.42
C GLU A 158 16.44 19.80 5.58
N ILE A 159 17.32 19.08 4.87
CA ILE A 159 18.42 19.64 4.08
C ILE A 159 18.19 19.29 2.61
N ALA A 160 17.76 20.29 1.84
CA ALA A 160 17.51 20.19 0.40
C ALA A 160 18.79 20.02 -0.45
N LEU A 161 19.85 19.49 0.13
CA LEU A 161 21.13 19.21 -0.51
C LEU A 161 21.45 17.71 -0.53
N VAL A 162 20.64 16.86 0.12
CA VAL A 162 20.86 15.40 0.18
C VAL A 162 19.90 14.69 -0.77
N TYR A 163 20.47 13.88 -1.66
CA TYR A 163 19.75 13.20 -2.73
C TYR A 163 20.10 11.71 -2.76
N THR A 164 19.24 10.92 -3.39
CA THR A 164 19.44 9.49 -3.61
C THR A 164 19.53 9.18 -5.09
N THR A 165 20.43 8.27 -5.47
CA THR A 165 20.52 7.71 -6.81
C THR A 165 20.61 6.19 -6.74
N SER A 166 19.94 5.53 -7.69
CA SER A 166 20.10 4.11 -7.98
C SER A 166 20.65 3.90 -9.40
N GLU A 167 21.22 4.95 -10.01
CA GLU A 167 21.75 4.88 -11.38
C GLU A 167 23.02 4.04 -11.48
N PHE A 168 23.64 3.75 -10.33
CA PHE A 168 24.91 3.09 -10.23
C PHE A 168 24.83 1.77 -9.43
N GLY A 169 24.01 0.83 -9.90
CA GLY A 169 23.86 -0.52 -9.33
C GLY A 169 22.47 -0.79 -8.76
N ASP A 170 22.30 -1.92 -8.08
CA ASP A 170 21.03 -2.36 -7.48
C ASP A 170 20.77 -1.76 -6.08
N GLU A 171 21.69 -0.95 -5.57
CA GLU A 171 21.64 -0.37 -4.22
C GLU A 171 21.34 1.13 -4.27
N THR A 172 20.53 1.61 -3.34
CA THR A 172 20.27 3.04 -3.14
C THR A 172 21.48 3.72 -2.53
N ARG A 173 21.99 4.74 -3.21
CA ARG A 173 23.14 5.53 -2.76
C ARG A 173 22.74 6.96 -2.43
N TYR A 174 23.30 7.50 -1.36
CA TYR A 174 23.03 8.83 -0.86
C TYR A 174 24.22 9.74 -1.14
N TYR A 175 23.95 10.94 -1.64
CA TYR A 175 24.97 11.96 -1.91
C TYR A 175 24.48 13.35 -1.54
N LYS A 176 25.42 14.28 -1.42
CA LYS A 176 25.16 15.71 -1.35
C LYS A 176 25.48 16.42 -2.67
N GLU A 177 24.67 17.41 -3.04
CA GLU A 177 25.02 18.40 -4.07
C GLU A 177 25.47 19.69 -3.37
N GLU A 178 26.60 20.25 -3.80
CA GLU A 178 27.11 21.56 -3.33
C GLU A 178 26.43 22.74 -4.03
#